data_AF-A0A971FUY9-F1
#
_entry.id   AF-A0A971FUY9-F1
#
_cell.length_a   1.000
_cell.length_b   1.000
_cell.length_c   1.000
_cell.angle_alpha   90.00
_cell.angle_beta   90.00
_cell.angle_gamma   90.00
#
_symmetry.space_group_name_H-M   'P 1'
#
loop_
_entity.id
_entity.type
_entity.pdbx_description
1 polymer ?
#
loop_
_entity_poly.entity_id
_entity_poly.type
_entity_poly.pdbx_seq_one_letter_code
_entity_poly.pdbx_strand_id
1 'polypeptide(L)'
;MSKKIFSAPYWENAPSKQEVSLPALQTHDTPETTTDLATDIDRVVQEIEANGVDIAPDYGMWVNIGFALADGLGERGRDFFHRVSRLHPDYEPANTDKQFTHCLNGRGSGVTIASFFHYATQAGIELHHSFNTILPNYQNGKTAKWVKSESELPHFPEEIFGTLPPFLQKVVGNAISIEDRDVILLGAIGCLSVCFCNVCGVYDERVVYSNLYLFVVAEAGMGKGALTLCRELVAPINQRLHEQTAQRMIEYKLELSEYQKCKGKNPEAMEPVTPPQKTLIIPANSSASSLISILHDNDGIGLLFETEGDTLSQTLKSEHGNYSDLLRKAFHHETISMSRRKDREYLEIDNPRVSVVLAGTPEQIRHLIPDAENGLLSRFIFYFIPFRRGIRDVFATDDVTRSK
;
A
#
# COMPACT_ATOMS: atom_id res chain seq x y z
N MET A 1 -10.64 11.36 25.83
CA MET A 1 -9.82 10.13 25.86
C MET A 1 -8.50 10.43 25.17
N SER A 2 -7.35 10.04 25.73
CA SER A 2 -6.03 10.41 25.18
C SER A 2 -5.76 9.68 23.86
N LYS A 3 -5.23 10.40 22.87
CA LYS A 3 -4.76 9.82 21.60
C LYS A 3 -3.64 8.82 21.91
N LYS A 4 -3.66 7.63 21.30
CA LYS A 4 -2.56 6.67 21.40
C LYS A 4 -1.64 6.91 20.21
N ILE A 5 -0.44 7.40 20.48
CA ILE A 5 0.58 7.62 19.46
C ILE A 5 1.21 6.26 19.14
N PHE A 6 1.10 5.84 17.89
CA PHE A 6 1.85 4.70 17.38
C PHE A 6 3.32 5.11 17.20
N SER A 7 4.24 4.31 17.72
CA SER A 7 5.69 4.53 17.62
C SER A 7 6.29 3.35 16.86
N ALA A 8 6.70 3.61 15.61
CA ALA A 8 7.34 2.62 14.74
C ALA A 8 8.52 1.86 15.39
N PRO A 9 9.37 2.50 16.24
CA PRO A 9 10.45 1.81 16.96
C PRO A 9 10.02 0.62 17.84
N TYR A 10 8.76 0.56 18.28
CA TYR A 10 8.24 -0.57 19.10
C TYR A 10 7.99 -1.84 18.28
N TRP A 11 7.89 -1.74 16.95
CA TRP A 11 7.71 -2.87 16.04
C TRP A 11 8.99 -3.28 15.32
N GLU A 12 9.99 -2.40 15.25
CA GLU A 12 11.34 -2.74 14.76
C GLU A 12 12.13 -3.61 15.76
N ASN A 13 11.70 -3.71 17.03
CA ASN A 13 12.44 -4.39 18.10
C ASN A 13 11.61 -5.45 18.86
N ALA A 14 10.79 -6.25 18.17
CA ALA A 14 10.22 -7.45 18.78
C ALA A 14 11.36 -8.46 19.10
N PRO A 15 11.48 -8.96 20.34
CA PRO A 15 12.72 -9.55 20.82
C PRO A 15 13.01 -10.93 20.22
N SER A 16 14.10 -11.03 19.46
CA SER A 16 14.88 -12.26 19.32
C SER A 16 15.70 -12.47 20.60
N LYS A 17 15.75 -13.70 21.12
CA LYS A 17 16.41 -14.04 22.40
C LYS A 17 17.92 -13.73 22.38
N GLN A 18 18.38 -13.34 23.58
CA GLN A 18 19.70 -12.84 23.98
C GLN A 18 20.92 -13.69 23.58
N GLU A 19 22.07 -13.01 23.39
CA GLU A 19 23.34 -13.40 24.02
C GLU A 19 24.31 -12.19 24.24
N VAL A 20 25.39 -12.42 24.98
CA VAL A 20 25.99 -11.58 26.05
C VAL A 20 27.01 -10.50 25.60
N SER A 21 27.20 -9.51 26.49
CA SER A 21 27.85 -8.18 26.42
C SER A 21 29.35 -8.02 26.81
N LEU A 22 29.98 -6.90 26.35
CA LEU A 22 30.87 -5.89 27.04
C LEU A 22 32.22 -5.57 26.34
N PRO A 23 32.92 -4.40 26.53
CA PRO A 23 32.53 -3.07 27.07
C PRO A 23 32.97 -1.86 26.17
N ALA A 24 32.59 -0.64 26.58
CA ALA A 24 32.67 0.65 25.86
C ALA A 24 34.03 1.39 25.90
N LEU A 25 34.26 2.33 24.95
CA LEU A 25 34.71 3.73 25.18
C LEU A 25 34.80 4.61 23.88
N GLN A 26 34.11 5.77 23.94
CA GLN A 26 34.41 7.12 23.41
C GLN A 26 34.27 7.54 21.93
N THR A 27 33.19 8.30 21.71
CA THR A 27 33.05 9.65 21.09
C THR A 27 33.62 10.00 19.70
N HIS A 28 32.69 10.54 18.90
CA HIS A 28 32.78 11.45 17.76
C HIS A 28 32.67 10.88 16.33
N ASP A 29 31.87 11.65 15.58
CA ASP A 29 31.57 11.64 14.14
C ASP A 29 30.58 10.60 13.61
N THR A 30 29.38 11.10 13.31
CA THR A 30 28.32 10.51 12.50
C THR A 30 28.84 10.03 11.14
N PRO A 31 28.51 8.80 10.72
CA PRO A 31 28.42 8.45 9.31
C PRO A 31 26.99 8.01 8.96
N GLU A 32 26.44 8.71 7.96
CA GLU A 32 25.22 8.38 7.25
C GLU A 32 25.26 6.94 6.72
N THR A 33 24.39 6.06 7.21
CA THR A 33 24.18 4.74 6.61
C THR A 33 23.31 4.86 5.35
N THR A 34 23.96 5.23 4.25
CA THR A 34 23.56 4.81 2.90
C THR A 34 24.52 3.69 2.51
N THR A 35 24.02 2.52 2.15
CA THR A 35 24.87 1.43 1.64
C THR A 35 25.43 1.89 0.28
N ASP A 36 26.70 2.29 0.25
CA ASP A 36 27.38 2.75 -0.97
C ASP A 36 27.47 1.57 -1.96
N LEU A 37 26.96 1.76 -3.19
CA LEU A 37 27.01 0.78 -4.29
C LEU A 37 28.42 0.23 -4.50
N ALA A 38 29.45 1.05 -4.27
CA ALA A 38 30.84 0.62 -4.36
C ALA A 38 31.20 -0.44 -3.29
N THR A 39 30.61 -0.36 -2.10
CA THR A 39 30.82 -1.33 -1.01
C THR A 39 30.21 -2.68 -1.35
N ASP A 40 29.03 -2.70 -1.96
CA ASP A 40 28.39 -3.96 -2.37
C ASP A 40 29.11 -4.61 -3.56
N ILE A 41 29.59 -3.81 -4.52
CA ILE A 41 30.45 -4.31 -5.61
C ILE A 41 31.76 -4.84 -5.04
N ASP A 42 32.39 -4.14 -4.10
CA ASP A 42 33.64 -4.60 -3.49
C ASP A 42 33.48 -5.95 -2.77
N ARG A 43 32.38 -6.15 -2.02
CA ARG A 43 32.06 -7.44 -1.40
C ARG A 43 31.96 -8.57 -2.43
N VAL A 44 31.26 -8.33 -3.54
CA VAL A 44 31.12 -9.33 -4.61
C VAL A 44 32.46 -9.61 -5.28
N VAL A 45 33.28 -8.58 -5.55
CA VAL A 45 34.62 -8.77 -6.11
C VAL A 45 35.54 -9.53 -5.14
N GLN A 46 35.47 -9.27 -3.84
CA GLN A 46 36.21 -10.03 -2.83
C GLN A 46 35.82 -11.52 -2.84
N GLU A 47 34.53 -11.83 -2.98
CA GLU A 47 34.05 -13.21 -3.06
C GLU A 47 34.48 -13.91 -4.37
N ILE A 48 34.48 -13.18 -5.49
CA ILE A 48 35.01 -13.65 -6.78
C ILE A 48 36.50 -13.97 -6.68
N GLU A 49 37.28 -13.08 -6.07
CA GLU A 49 38.73 -13.26 -5.84
C GLU A 49 39.01 -14.43 -4.90
N ALA A 50 38.24 -14.55 -3.81
CA ALA A 50 38.40 -15.63 -2.83
C ALA A 50 38.12 -17.02 -3.42
N ASN A 51 37.12 -17.13 -4.29
CA ASN A 51 36.78 -18.37 -4.96
C ASN A 51 37.61 -18.63 -6.23
N GLY A 52 38.40 -17.64 -6.68
CA GLY A 52 39.24 -17.73 -7.87
C GLY A 52 38.45 -17.99 -9.16
N VAL A 53 37.21 -17.50 -9.23
CA VAL A 53 36.29 -17.79 -10.32
C VAL A 53 36.40 -16.71 -11.41
N ASP A 54 36.64 -17.14 -12.63
CA ASP A 54 36.58 -16.25 -13.79
C ASP A 54 35.13 -16.04 -14.25
N ILE A 55 34.63 -14.82 -14.02
CA ILE A 55 33.27 -14.43 -14.42
C ILE A 55 33.20 -13.90 -15.86
N ALA A 56 34.33 -13.86 -16.58
CA ALA A 56 34.49 -13.30 -17.92
C ALA A 56 35.21 -14.26 -18.90
N PRO A 57 34.70 -15.49 -19.12
CA PRO A 57 35.39 -16.52 -19.92
C PRO A 57 35.44 -16.21 -21.43
N ASP A 58 34.63 -15.27 -21.92
CA ASP A 58 34.65 -14.81 -23.30
C ASP A 58 34.73 -13.28 -23.40
N TYR A 59 35.26 -12.81 -24.54
CA TYR A 59 35.48 -11.40 -24.81
C TYR A 59 34.17 -10.57 -24.73
N GLY A 60 33.02 -11.15 -25.09
CA GLY A 60 31.74 -10.47 -25.02
C GLY A 60 31.28 -10.22 -23.58
N MET A 61 31.40 -11.24 -22.73
CA MET A 61 31.13 -11.12 -21.29
C MET A 61 32.09 -10.13 -20.62
N TRP A 62 33.37 -10.19 -20.97
CA TRP A 62 34.39 -9.27 -20.47
C TRP A 62 34.07 -7.80 -20.81
N VAL A 63 33.70 -7.52 -22.06
CA VAL A 63 33.28 -6.17 -22.49
C VAL A 63 32.00 -5.72 -21.78
N ASN A 64 31.03 -6.63 -21.57
CA ASN A 64 29.79 -6.30 -20.86
C ASN A 64 30.03 -5.99 -19.38
N ILE A 65 30.95 -6.70 -18.71
CA ILE A 65 31.36 -6.36 -17.33
C ILE A 65 31.99 -4.96 -17.30
N GLY A 66 32.82 -4.63 -18.29
CA GLY A 66 33.40 -3.28 -18.43
C GLY A 66 32.32 -2.19 -18.57
N PHE A 67 31.31 -2.40 -19.41
CA PHE A 67 30.18 -1.46 -19.53
C PHE A 67 29.33 -1.40 -18.26
N ALA A 68 29.10 -2.52 -17.58
CA ALA A 68 28.31 -2.58 -16.35
C ALA A 68 28.95 -1.77 -15.20
N LEU A 69 30.27 -1.92 -15.01
CA LEU A 69 31.03 -1.20 -13.99
C LEU A 69 31.19 0.29 -14.34
N ALA A 70 31.36 0.62 -15.62
CA ALA A 70 31.38 2.01 -16.09
C ALA A 70 30.02 2.71 -15.88
N ASP A 71 28.91 2.02 -16.13
CA ASP A 71 27.54 2.52 -15.88
C ASP A 71 27.28 2.77 -14.39
N GLY A 72 27.63 1.82 -13.52
CA GLY A 72 27.33 1.90 -12.08
C GLY A 72 28.26 2.82 -11.28
N LEU A 73 29.56 2.84 -11.59
CA LEU A 73 30.57 3.51 -10.78
C LEU A 73 31.37 4.59 -11.52
N GLY A 74 31.16 4.75 -12.83
CA GLY A 74 31.98 5.62 -13.66
C GLY A 74 33.46 5.21 -13.61
N GLU A 75 34.35 6.21 -13.51
CA GLU A 75 35.81 5.98 -13.44
C GLU A 75 36.21 5.09 -12.24
N ARG A 76 35.46 5.14 -11.14
CA ARG A 76 35.71 4.31 -9.94
C ARG A 76 35.52 2.81 -10.22
N GLY A 77 34.82 2.45 -11.30
CA GLY A 77 34.66 1.06 -11.74
C GLY A 77 35.94 0.44 -12.30
N ARG A 78 36.95 1.25 -12.65
CA ARG A 78 38.18 0.77 -13.31
C ARG A 78 38.94 -0.21 -12.43
N ASP A 79 39.09 0.11 -11.14
CA ASP A 79 39.83 -0.75 -10.21
C ASP A 79 39.17 -2.12 -10.06
N PHE A 80 37.83 -2.16 -9.97
CA PHE A 80 37.07 -3.40 -9.93
C PHE A 80 37.18 -4.19 -11.24
N PHE A 81 37.16 -3.52 -12.39
CA PHE A 81 37.32 -4.17 -13.68
C PHE A 81 38.68 -4.84 -13.82
N HIS A 82 39.76 -4.19 -13.37
CA HIS A 82 41.09 -4.78 -13.34
C HIS A 82 41.18 -5.97 -12.37
N ARG A 83 40.56 -5.88 -11.20
CA ARG A 83 40.56 -6.96 -10.20
C ARG A 83 39.89 -8.23 -10.73
N VAL A 84 38.71 -8.11 -11.32
CA VAL A 84 38.01 -9.22 -11.95
C VAL A 84 38.78 -9.77 -13.15
N SER A 85 39.29 -8.89 -14.02
CA SER A 85 39.98 -9.30 -15.25
C SER A 85 41.28 -10.08 -14.99
N ARG A 86 41.94 -9.86 -13.84
CA ARG A 86 43.19 -10.55 -13.45
C ARG A 86 43.02 -12.06 -13.25
N LEU A 87 41.79 -12.53 -13.08
CA LEU A 87 41.50 -13.95 -12.89
C LEU A 87 41.52 -14.73 -14.22
N HIS A 88 41.45 -14.03 -15.35
CA HIS A 88 41.57 -14.65 -16.68
C HIS A 88 43.06 -14.80 -17.09
N PRO A 89 43.49 -15.94 -17.67
CA PRO A 89 44.88 -16.19 -18.05
C PRO A 89 45.49 -15.16 -19.03
N ASP A 90 44.67 -14.64 -19.94
CA ASP A 90 45.07 -13.65 -20.96
C ASP A 90 45.02 -12.19 -20.48
N TYR A 91 45.00 -11.95 -19.16
CA TYR A 91 44.97 -10.61 -18.62
C TYR A 91 46.19 -9.77 -19.00
N GLU A 92 45.95 -8.67 -19.72
CA GLU A 92 46.98 -7.67 -20.01
C GLU A 92 46.55 -6.28 -19.51
N PRO A 93 47.26 -5.69 -18.53
CA PRO A 93 46.87 -4.41 -17.92
C PRO A 93 46.63 -3.28 -18.92
N ALA A 94 47.46 -3.19 -19.97
CA ALA A 94 47.35 -2.13 -20.98
C ALA A 94 46.12 -2.28 -21.88
N ASN A 95 45.65 -3.51 -22.13
CA ASN A 95 44.46 -3.77 -22.93
C ASN A 95 43.19 -3.60 -22.10
N THR A 96 43.21 -4.04 -20.84
CA THR A 96 42.10 -3.83 -19.90
C THR A 96 41.84 -2.33 -19.68
N ASP A 97 42.90 -1.54 -19.51
CA ASP A 97 42.76 -0.09 -19.30
C ASP A 97 42.18 0.65 -20.51
N LYS A 98 42.65 0.28 -21.72
CA LYS A 98 42.09 0.78 -22.99
C LYS A 98 40.62 0.39 -23.14
N GLN A 99 40.27 -0.86 -22.81
CA GLN A 99 38.91 -1.36 -22.93
C GLN A 99 37.97 -0.64 -21.95
N PHE A 100 38.38 -0.42 -20.70
CA PHE A 100 37.56 0.31 -19.73
C PHE A 100 37.35 1.77 -20.15
N THR A 101 38.40 2.41 -20.66
CA THR A 101 38.31 3.77 -21.24
C THR A 101 37.34 3.81 -22.43
N HIS A 102 37.29 2.76 -23.25
CA HIS A 102 36.28 2.63 -24.30
C HIS A 102 34.86 2.44 -23.72
N CYS A 103 34.71 1.66 -22.65
CA CYS A 103 33.43 1.47 -21.98
C CYS A 103 32.87 2.75 -21.35
N LEU A 104 33.74 3.62 -20.81
CA LEU A 104 33.35 4.93 -20.26
C LEU A 104 32.88 5.93 -21.34
N ASN A 105 33.49 5.87 -22.52
CA ASN A 105 33.19 6.79 -23.62
C ASN A 105 32.11 6.26 -24.58
N GLY A 106 31.84 4.95 -24.55
CA GLY A 106 30.81 4.28 -25.35
C GLY A 106 29.47 4.19 -24.63
N ARG A 107 28.39 3.94 -25.37
CA ARG A 107 27.10 3.54 -24.80
C ARG A 107 26.90 2.05 -25.07
N GLY A 108 27.02 1.22 -24.02
CA GLY A 108 26.65 -0.19 -24.10
C GLY A 108 25.15 -0.31 -24.38
N SER A 109 24.77 -0.98 -25.46
CA SER A 109 23.35 -1.19 -25.77
C SER A 109 22.74 -2.19 -24.80
N GLY A 110 22.07 -1.69 -23.75
CA GLY A 110 21.28 -2.51 -22.83
C GLY A 110 22.06 -3.19 -21.69
N VAL A 111 23.29 -2.76 -21.43
CA VAL A 111 24.12 -3.27 -20.32
C VAL A 111 24.09 -2.26 -19.18
N THR A 112 23.72 -2.70 -17.98
CA THR A 112 23.71 -1.86 -16.76
C THR A 112 24.50 -2.56 -15.66
N ILE A 113 24.73 -1.89 -14.51
CA ILE A 113 25.41 -2.51 -13.37
C ILE A 113 24.82 -3.87 -12.93
N ALA A 114 23.53 -4.12 -13.19
CA ALA A 114 22.89 -5.40 -12.92
C ALA A 114 23.52 -6.57 -13.70
N SER A 115 24.12 -6.32 -14.87
CA SER A 115 24.82 -7.34 -15.65
C SER A 115 26.04 -7.89 -14.91
N PHE A 116 26.77 -7.05 -14.15
CA PHE A 116 27.88 -7.51 -13.32
C PHE A 116 27.42 -8.51 -12.25
N PHE A 117 26.36 -8.16 -11.50
CA PHE A 117 25.78 -9.06 -10.49
C PHE A 117 25.23 -10.34 -11.11
N HIS A 118 24.62 -10.25 -12.30
CA HIS A 118 24.12 -11.43 -13.03
C HIS A 118 25.25 -12.41 -13.39
N TYR A 119 26.38 -11.91 -13.90
CA TYR A 119 27.54 -12.74 -14.23
C TYR A 119 28.18 -13.34 -12.99
N ALA A 120 28.25 -12.60 -11.88
CA ALA A 120 28.71 -13.13 -10.60
C ALA A 120 27.82 -14.29 -10.10
N THR A 121 26.49 -14.16 -10.17
CA THR A 121 25.55 -15.23 -9.79
C THR A 121 25.67 -16.44 -10.72
N GLN A 122 25.81 -16.23 -12.04
CA GLN A 122 25.98 -17.32 -13.00
C GLN A 122 27.26 -18.12 -12.73
N ALA A 123 28.29 -17.45 -12.21
CA ALA A 123 29.56 -18.04 -11.83
C ALA A 123 29.54 -18.69 -10.43
N GLY A 124 28.39 -18.69 -9.74
CA GLY A 124 28.19 -19.37 -8.46
C GLY A 124 28.45 -18.50 -7.21
N ILE A 125 28.53 -17.18 -7.35
CA ILE A 125 28.68 -16.26 -6.21
C ILE A 125 27.31 -16.00 -5.56
N GLU A 126 27.14 -16.38 -4.29
CA GLU A 126 25.92 -16.12 -3.53
C GLU A 126 25.82 -14.64 -3.14
N LEU A 127 24.92 -13.91 -3.82
CA LEU A 127 24.61 -12.52 -3.47
C LEU A 127 23.67 -12.50 -2.26
N HIS A 128 24.22 -12.37 -1.05
CA HIS A 128 23.43 -12.07 0.13
C HIS A 128 22.86 -10.65 0.03
N HIS A 129 21.65 -10.54 -0.54
CA HIS A 129 20.90 -9.29 -0.57
C HIS A 129 20.58 -8.85 0.87
N SER A 130 21.43 -7.97 1.39
CA SER A 130 21.11 -7.22 2.59
C SER A 130 20.14 -6.10 2.21
N PHE A 131 18.90 -6.24 2.70
CA PHE A 131 17.83 -5.26 2.85
C PHE A 131 16.82 -5.03 1.71
N ASN A 132 15.58 -5.43 2.06
CA ASN A 132 14.37 -4.63 1.89
C ASN A 132 14.67 -3.15 2.15
N THR A 133 14.98 -2.40 1.10
CA THR A 133 14.98 -0.94 1.16
C THR A 133 13.74 -0.50 0.41
N ILE A 134 12.73 -0.04 1.14
CA ILE A 134 11.64 0.76 0.57
C ILE A 134 12.30 2.07 0.13
N LEU A 135 12.81 2.11 -1.10
CA LEU A 135 13.29 3.35 -1.71
C LEU A 135 12.11 4.11 -2.33
N PRO A 136 12.12 5.45 -2.30
CA PRO A 136 11.12 6.25 -2.99
C PRO A 136 11.21 6.00 -4.50
N ASN A 137 10.02 5.82 -5.07
CA ASN A 137 9.70 5.40 -6.43
C ASN A 137 10.45 6.21 -7.52
N TYR A 138 11.53 5.66 -8.10
CA TYR A 138 12.04 6.10 -9.41
C TYR A 138 11.42 5.23 -10.51
N GLN A 139 10.16 5.51 -10.87
CA GLN A 139 9.54 4.94 -12.06
C GLN A 139 10.01 5.69 -13.30
N ASN A 140 11.13 5.25 -13.87
CA ASN A 140 11.49 5.47 -15.27
C ASN A 140 12.33 4.30 -15.77
N GLY A 141 11.68 3.16 -15.96
CA GLY A 141 12.25 1.97 -16.58
C GLY A 141 11.13 1.13 -17.17
N LYS A 142 11.28 0.65 -18.41
CA LYS A 142 10.25 -0.12 -19.14
C LYS A 142 9.67 -1.23 -18.26
N THR A 143 8.37 -1.13 -18.01
CA THR A 143 7.52 -1.94 -17.11
C THR A 143 7.29 -3.38 -17.63
N ALA A 144 8.35 -4.16 -17.84
CA ALA A 144 8.24 -5.51 -18.37
C ALA A 144 8.56 -6.64 -17.37
N LYS A 145 9.01 -6.34 -16.14
CA LYS A 145 9.59 -7.37 -15.24
C LYS A 145 8.78 -7.76 -14.00
N TRP A 146 7.53 -7.31 -13.86
CA TRP A 146 6.70 -7.61 -12.67
C TRP A 146 5.37 -8.29 -13.00
N VAL A 147 5.32 -9.12 -14.03
CA VAL A 147 4.17 -10.01 -14.25
C VAL A 147 4.53 -11.36 -13.64
N LYS A 148 4.33 -11.51 -12.33
CA LYS A 148 4.30 -12.85 -11.72
C LYS A 148 3.14 -13.62 -12.33
N SER A 149 3.33 -14.92 -12.55
CA SER A 149 2.22 -15.75 -13.00
C SER A 149 1.13 -15.78 -11.91
N GLU A 150 -0.13 -15.94 -12.30
CA GLU A 150 -1.28 -16.01 -11.37
C GLU A 150 -1.10 -17.10 -10.29
N SER A 151 -0.34 -18.15 -10.61
CA SER A 151 0.07 -19.24 -9.72
C SER A 151 1.21 -18.92 -8.75
N GLU A 152 1.86 -17.75 -8.89
CA GLU A 152 2.99 -17.30 -8.06
C GLU A 152 2.63 -16.10 -7.16
N LEU A 153 1.35 -15.74 -7.11
CA LEU A 153 0.89 -14.68 -6.22
C LEU A 153 1.05 -15.12 -4.76
N PRO A 154 1.68 -14.29 -3.91
CA PRO A 154 2.00 -14.69 -2.55
C PRO A 154 0.73 -14.83 -1.71
N HIS A 155 0.62 -15.96 -1.00
CA HIS A 155 -0.31 -16.13 0.11
C HIS A 155 0.32 -15.67 1.41
N PHE A 156 -0.50 -15.34 2.42
CA PHE A 156 0.02 -15.13 3.75
C PHE A 156 0.59 -16.45 4.32
N PRO A 157 1.80 -16.43 4.90
CA PRO A 157 2.35 -17.58 5.60
C PRO A 157 1.40 -18.09 6.69
N GLU A 158 1.31 -19.41 6.86
CA GLU A 158 0.40 -20.06 7.82
C GLU A 158 0.65 -19.60 9.26
N GLU A 159 1.90 -19.26 9.59
CA GLU A 159 2.33 -18.82 10.92
C GLU A 159 1.63 -17.53 11.34
N ILE A 160 1.31 -16.64 10.38
CA ILE A 160 0.64 -15.37 10.66
C ILE A 160 -0.72 -15.64 11.32
N PHE A 161 -1.49 -16.61 10.82
CA PHE A 161 -2.83 -16.90 11.32
C PHE A 161 -2.82 -17.40 12.77
N GLY A 162 -1.75 -18.07 13.21
CA GLY A 162 -1.54 -18.47 14.60
C GLY A 162 -1.26 -17.29 15.55
N THR A 163 -0.73 -16.18 15.03
CA THR A 163 -0.37 -14.98 15.80
C THR A 163 -1.41 -13.87 15.76
N LEU A 164 -2.46 -14.01 14.94
CA LEU A 164 -3.52 -13.00 14.83
C LEU A 164 -4.22 -12.77 16.18
N PRO A 165 -4.73 -11.56 16.45
CA PRO A 165 -5.60 -11.32 17.58
C PRO A 165 -6.81 -12.28 17.60
N PRO A 166 -7.30 -12.73 18.77
CA PRO A 166 -8.39 -13.70 18.86
C PRO A 166 -9.65 -13.32 18.08
N PHE A 167 -9.92 -12.02 17.95
CA PHE A 167 -11.01 -11.51 17.12
C PHE A 167 -10.81 -11.84 15.64
N LEU A 168 -9.64 -11.50 15.07
CA LEU A 168 -9.34 -11.77 13.67
C LEU A 168 -9.21 -13.27 13.39
N GLN A 169 -8.71 -14.07 14.34
CA GLN A 169 -8.70 -15.53 14.23
C GLN A 169 -10.11 -16.10 14.03
N LYS A 170 -11.12 -15.59 14.75
CA LYS A 170 -12.52 -16.00 14.56
C LYS A 170 -13.06 -15.59 13.19
N VAL A 171 -12.70 -14.40 12.72
CA VAL A 171 -13.14 -13.89 11.42
C VAL A 171 -12.60 -14.76 10.28
N VAL A 172 -11.29 -15.04 10.28
CA VAL A 172 -10.64 -15.86 9.24
C VAL A 172 -10.95 -17.36 9.38
N GLY A 173 -11.35 -17.83 10.56
CA GLY A 173 -11.71 -19.23 10.80
C GLY A 173 -12.92 -19.72 10.00
N ASN A 174 -13.72 -18.79 9.44
CA ASN A 174 -14.84 -19.10 8.56
C ASN A 174 -14.43 -19.22 7.07
N ALA A 175 -13.14 -19.09 6.77
CA ALA A 175 -12.62 -19.22 5.40
C ALA A 175 -12.74 -20.66 4.90
N ILE A 176 -13.06 -20.81 3.61
CA ILE A 176 -13.22 -22.12 2.96
C ILE A 176 -12.04 -22.50 2.05
N SER A 177 -11.11 -21.58 1.80
CA SER A 177 -9.87 -21.80 1.07
C SER A 177 -8.78 -20.86 1.56
N ILE A 178 -7.54 -21.07 1.11
CA ILE A 178 -6.40 -20.21 1.45
C ILE A 178 -6.63 -18.80 0.88
N GLU A 179 -7.12 -18.70 -0.37
CA GLU A 179 -7.49 -17.42 -1.00
C GLU A 179 -8.61 -16.72 -0.24
N ASP A 180 -9.66 -17.46 0.15
CA ASP A 180 -10.78 -16.94 0.95
C ASP A 180 -10.28 -16.37 2.28
N ARG A 181 -9.31 -17.05 2.91
CA ARG A 181 -8.73 -16.64 4.18
C ARG A 181 -7.91 -15.35 4.05
N ASP A 182 -7.11 -15.23 3.00
CA ASP A 182 -6.34 -14.02 2.70
C ASP A 182 -7.25 -12.83 2.42
N VAL A 183 -8.29 -13.04 1.59
CA VAL A 183 -9.28 -12.01 1.22
C VAL A 183 -10.08 -11.56 2.44
N ILE A 184 -10.52 -12.49 3.29
CA ILE A 184 -11.23 -12.17 4.53
C ILE A 184 -10.31 -11.39 5.48
N LEU A 185 -9.05 -11.78 5.62
CA LEU A 185 -8.10 -11.07 6.49
C LEU A 185 -7.86 -9.63 6.00
N LEU A 186 -7.53 -9.47 4.70
CA LEU A 186 -7.31 -8.16 4.09
C LEU A 186 -8.57 -7.30 4.13
N GLY A 187 -9.72 -7.88 3.79
CA GLY A 187 -11.02 -7.22 3.85
C GLY A 187 -11.37 -6.76 5.26
N ALA A 188 -11.14 -7.60 6.27
CA ALA A 188 -11.37 -7.25 7.67
C ALA A 188 -10.46 -6.11 8.11
N ILE A 189 -9.16 -6.17 7.79
CA ILE A 189 -8.20 -5.10 8.11
C ILE A 189 -8.60 -3.79 7.39
N GLY A 190 -8.95 -3.87 6.11
CA GLY A 190 -9.43 -2.74 5.31
C GLY A 190 -10.68 -2.09 5.90
N CYS A 191 -11.70 -2.88 6.25
CA CYS A 191 -12.93 -2.38 6.87
C CYS A 191 -12.68 -1.79 8.25
N LEU A 192 -11.88 -2.45 9.10
CA LEU A 192 -11.62 -1.98 10.47
C LEU A 192 -10.69 -0.76 10.52
N SER A 193 -9.92 -0.52 9.46
CA SER A 193 -8.97 0.60 9.38
C SER A 193 -9.61 1.97 9.69
N VAL A 194 -10.89 2.17 9.33
CA VAL A 194 -11.64 3.41 9.62
C VAL A 194 -12.04 3.53 11.10
N CYS A 195 -12.18 2.40 11.79
CA CYS A 195 -12.66 2.35 13.17
C CYS A 195 -11.60 2.78 14.19
N PHE A 196 -10.32 2.76 13.79
CA PHE A 196 -9.20 3.16 14.65
C PHE A 196 -8.93 4.67 14.61
N CYS A 197 -9.98 5.48 14.75
CA CYS A 197 -9.93 6.93 14.65
C CYS A 197 -9.07 7.64 15.73
N ASN A 198 -8.57 6.90 16.72
CA ASN A 198 -7.64 7.40 17.75
C ASN A 198 -6.20 6.89 17.58
N VAL A 199 -5.91 6.18 16.50
CA VAL A 199 -4.58 5.68 16.15
C VAL A 199 -4.01 6.58 15.07
N CYS A 200 -2.85 7.17 15.36
CA CYS A 200 -2.06 7.92 14.40
C CYS A 200 -0.57 7.69 14.64
N GLY A 201 0.22 7.89 13.59
CA GLY A 201 1.67 7.87 13.62
C GLY A 201 2.23 9.11 12.93
N VAL A 202 3.55 9.32 13.06
CA VAL A 202 4.26 10.32 12.27
C VAL A 202 5.05 9.58 11.19
N TYR A 203 4.87 9.97 9.94
CA TYR A 203 5.57 9.43 8.79
C TYR A 203 5.94 10.61 7.87
N ASP A 204 7.22 10.72 7.50
CA ASP A 204 7.74 11.83 6.69
C ASP A 204 7.32 13.22 7.24
N GLU A 205 7.51 13.40 8.56
CA GLU A 205 7.12 14.60 9.32
C GLU A 205 5.61 14.94 9.31
N ARG A 206 4.77 14.07 8.76
CA ARG A 206 3.32 14.25 8.69
C ARG A 206 2.60 13.27 9.60
N VAL A 207 1.46 13.72 10.15
CA VAL A 207 0.57 12.83 10.91
C VAL A 207 -0.21 11.98 9.93
N VAL A 208 -0.12 10.66 10.07
CA VAL A 208 -0.87 9.67 9.29
C VAL A 208 -1.80 8.88 10.20
N TYR A 209 -2.95 8.46 9.69
CA TYR A 209 -3.93 7.62 10.38
C TYR A 209 -3.94 6.20 9.80
N SER A 210 -4.67 5.31 10.44
CA SER A 210 -4.69 3.87 10.11
C SER A 210 -5.44 3.50 8.83
N ASN A 211 -6.01 4.46 8.10
CA ASN A 211 -6.91 4.21 6.99
C ASN A 211 -6.21 3.52 5.81
N LEU A 212 -6.89 2.54 5.20
CA LEU A 212 -6.34 1.74 4.10
C LEU A 212 -7.25 1.74 2.88
N TYR A 213 -6.63 1.66 1.71
CA TYR A 213 -7.30 1.51 0.41
C TYR A 213 -6.96 0.12 -0.11
N LEU A 214 -7.97 -0.74 -0.24
CA LEU A 214 -7.86 -2.12 -0.71
C LEU A 214 -8.70 -2.30 -1.96
N PHE A 215 -8.12 -2.95 -2.96
CA PHE A 215 -8.82 -3.43 -4.14
C PHE A 215 -8.53 -4.93 -4.33
N VAL A 216 -9.56 -5.76 -4.17
CA VAL A 216 -9.49 -7.20 -4.45
C VAL A 216 -9.88 -7.45 -5.90
N VAL A 217 -8.94 -7.98 -6.67
CA VAL A 217 -9.09 -8.29 -8.08
C VAL A 217 -9.50 -9.74 -8.24
N ALA A 218 -10.64 -9.99 -8.86
CA ALA A 218 -11.11 -11.35 -9.13
C ALA A 218 -12.03 -11.39 -10.36
N GLU A 219 -11.93 -12.48 -11.11
CA GLU A 219 -12.83 -12.76 -12.24
C GLU A 219 -14.30 -12.86 -11.81
N ALA A 220 -15.21 -12.79 -12.78
CA ALA A 220 -16.63 -12.93 -12.52
C ALA A 220 -16.96 -14.27 -11.83
N GLY A 221 -17.75 -14.23 -10.76
CA GLY A 221 -18.16 -15.43 -10.01
C GLY A 221 -17.12 -16.00 -9.04
N MET A 222 -15.99 -15.32 -8.81
CA MET A 222 -14.91 -15.85 -7.97
C MET A 222 -14.69 -15.08 -6.68
N GLY A 223 -14.98 -15.69 -5.52
CA GLY A 223 -14.48 -15.27 -4.19
C GLY A 223 -14.90 -13.89 -3.66
N LYS A 224 -15.44 -12.99 -4.49
CA LYS A 224 -15.79 -11.61 -4.15
C LYS A 224 -16.82 -11.49 -3.03
N GLY A 225 -17.72 -12.47 -2.93
CA GLY A 225 -18.76 -12.48 -1.88
C GLY A 225 -18.21 -12.58 -0.46
N ALA A 226 -16.97 -13.04 -0.28
CA ALA A 226 -16.33 -13.09 1.03
C ALA A 226 -16.08 -11.68 1.61
N LEU A 227 -15.82 -10.69 0.75
CA LEU A 227 -15.67 -9.31 1.18
C LEU A 227 -16.96 -8.74 1.76
N THR A 228 -18.13 -9.12 1.24
CA THR A 228 -19.43 -8.68 1.78
C THR A 228 -19.54 -8.99 3.27
N LEU A 229 -19.03 -10.14 3.72
CA LEU A 229 -19.00 -10.51 5.14
C LEU A 229 -18.09 -9.58 5.97
N CYS A 230 -17.03 -9.04 5.38
CA CYS A 230 -16.14 -8.10 6.07
C CYS A 230 -16.82 -6.74 6.34
N ARG A 231 -17.82 -6.34 5.55
CA ARG A 231 -18.63 -5.15 5.81
C ARG A 231 -19.45 -5.30 7.10
N GLU A 232 -19.91 -6.50 7.42
CA GLU A 232 -20.69 -6.77 8.63
C GLU A 232 -19.90 -6.52 9.93
N LEU A 233 -18.56 -6.54 9.86
CA LEU A 233 -17.70 -6.20 11.01
C LEU A 233 -17.88 -4.75 11.48
N VAL A 234 -18.26 -3.85 10.57
CA VAL A 234 -18.48 -2.43 10.89
C VAL A 234 -19.96 -2.05 10.95
N ALA A 235 -20.86 -2.96 10.58
CA ALA A 235 -22.31 -2.73 10.59
C ALA A 235 -22.85 -2.30 11.97
N PRO A 236 -22.42 -2.89 13.12
CA PRO A 236 -22.86 -2.43 14.44
C PRO A 236 -22.48 -0.98 14.73
N ILE A 237 -21.32 -0.52 14.27
CA ILE A 237 -20.87 0.87 14.44
C ILE A 237 -21.74 1.79 13.57
N ASN A 238 -21.99 1.39 12.32
CA ASN A 238 -22.85 2.15 11.42
C ASN A 238 -24.29 2.26 11.96
N GLN A 239 -24.86 1.16 12.46
CA GLN A 239 -26.17 1.14 13.09
C GLN A 239 -26.22 2.06 14.32
N ARG A 240 -25.18 2.04 15.15
CA ARG A 240 -25.09 2.91 16.32
C ARG A 240 -25.11 4.39 15.95
N LEU A 241 -24.45 4.78 14.85
CA LEU A 241 -24.49 6.16 14.33
C LEU A 241 -25.92 6.54 13.90
N HIS A 242 -26.61 5.65 13.18
CA HIS A 242 -28.00 5.89 12.77
C HIS A 242 -28.95 6.01 13.96
N GLU A 243 -28.81 5.16 14.99
CA GLU A 243 -29.59 5.26 16.24
C GLU A 243 -29.37 6.60 16.93
N GLN A 244 -28.11 7.05 17.02
CA GLN A 244 -27.78 8.35 17.61
C GLN A 244 -28.37 9.52 16.82
N THR A 245 -28.28 9.48 15.49
CA THR A 245 -28.92 10.49 14.62
C THR A 245 -30.44 10.46 14.79
N ALA A 246 -31.06 9.28 14.85
CA ALA A 246 -32.51 9.16 15.06
C ALA A 246 -32.95 9.76 16.41
N GLN A 247 -32.20 9.49 17.48
CA GLN A 247 -32.46 10.04 18.80
C GLN A 247 -32.32 11.58 18.81
N ARG A 248 -31.23 12.12 18.25
CA ARG A 248 -31.05 13.57 18.11
C ARG A 248 -32.12 14.23 17.25
N MET A 249 -32.61 13.53 16.22
CA MET A 249 -33.73 14.03 15.40
C MET A 249 -35.04 14.10 16.17
N ILE A 250 -35.26 13.22 17.16
CA ILE A 250 -36.42 13.31 18.06
C ILE A 250 -36.28 14.53 18.98
N GLU A 251 -35.11 14.71 19.60
CA GLU A 251 -34.79 15.87 20.45
C GLU A 251 -34.95 17.18 19.68
N TYR A 252 -34.38 17.27 18.48
CA TYR A 252 -34.53 18.40 17.57
C TYR A 252 -36.00 18.72 17.25
N LYS A 253 -36.83 17.71 16.98
CA LYS A 253 -38.26 17.93 16.71
C LYS A 253 -39.02 18.48 17.92
N LEU A 254 -38.65 18.05 19.13
CA LEU A 254 -39.23 18.57 20.38
C LEU A 254 -38.82 20.03 20.58
N GLU A 255 -37.53 20.33 20.50
CA GLU A 255 -36.98 21.69 20.60
C GLU A 255 -37.60 22.61 19.55
N LEU A 256 -37.75 22.13 18.30
CA LEU A 256 -38.35 22.91 17.22
C LEU A 256 -39.82 23.22 17.52
N SER A 257 -40.56 22.28 18.10
CA SER A 257 -41.95 22.50 18.52
C SER A 257 -42.03 23.54 19.65
N GLU A 258 -41.12 23.51 20.61
CA GLU A 258 -41.04 24.49 21.69
C GLU A 258 -40.66 25.88 21.18
N TYR A 259 -39.66 25.96 20.30
CA TYR A 259 -39.27 27.19 19.62
C TYR A 259 -40.44 27.78 18.85
N GLN A 260 -41.18 26.98 18.07
CA GLN A 260 -42.35 27.45 17.32
C GLN A 260 -43.46 28.01 18.22
N LYS A 261 -43.66 27.48 19.43
CA LYS A 261 -44.64 27.98 20.42
C LYS A 261 -44.21 29.31 21.06
N CYS A 262 -42.90 29.52 21.20
CA CYS A 262 -42.30 30.71 21.80
C CYS A 262 -41.87 31.76 20.76
N LYS A 263 -41.96 31.44 19.47
CA LYS A 263 -41.60 32.32 18.35
C LYS A 263 -42.38 33.63 18.43
N GLY A 264 -41.66 34.74 18.56
CA GLY A 264 -42.22 36.08 18.74
C GLY A 264 -42.55 36.48 20.19
N LYS A 265 -42.41 35.59 21.17
CA LYS A 265 -42.58 35.88 22.61
C LYS A 265 -41.25 36.05 23.35
N ASN A 266 -40.19 35.38 22.88
CA ASN A 266 -38.83 35.52 23.41
C ASN A 266 -37.87 35.95 22.28
N PRO A 267 -37.34 37.19 22.32
CA PRO A 267 -36.36 37.67 21.35
C PRO A 267 -35.04 36.91 21.34
N GLU A 268 -34.70 36.21 22.44
CA GLU A 268 -33.45 35.43 22.56
C GLU A 268 -33.62 33.96 22.17
N ALA A 269 -34.82 33.52 21.82
CA ALA A 269 -35.03 32.14 21.39
C ALA A 269 -34.32 31.87 20.06
N MET A 270 -33.34 30.97 20.07
CA MET A 270 -32.63 30.53 18.87
C MET A 270 -33.38 29.38 18.21
N GLU A 271 -33.45 29.39 16.87
CA GLU A 271 -33.99 28.27 16.11
C GLU A 271 -33.06 27.05 16.28
N PRO A 272 -33.59 25.89 16.68
CA PRO A 272 -32.79 24.67 16.81
C PRO A 272 -32.14 24.32 15.47
N VAL A 273 -30.92 23.79 15.52
CA VAL A 273 -30.18 23.37 14.33
C VAL A 273 -30.49 21.92 14.02
N THR A 274 -30.78 21.61 12.75
CA THR A 274 -31.01 20.22 12.32
C THR A 274 -29.73 19.39 12.55
N PRO A 275 -29.80 18.25 13.25
CA PRO A 275 -28.62 17.43 13.49
C PRO A 275 -28.16 16.72 12.20
N PRO A 276 -26.84 16.55 11.99
CA PRO A 276 -26.30 15.91 10.80
C PRO A 276 -26.67 14.42 10.74
N GLN A 277 -26.79 13.89 9.52
CA GLN A 277 -27.06 12.48 9.30
C GLN A 277 -25.75 11.69 9.31
N LYS A 278 -25.49 10.99 10.41
CA LYS A 278 -24.25 10.21 10.56
C LYS A 278 -24.39 8.82 9.94
N THR A 279 -23.39 8.46 9.14
CA THR A 279 -23.25 7.17 8.46
C THR A 279 -21.77 6.87 8.27
N LEU A 280 -21.31 5.71 8.74
CA LEU A 280 -19.93 5.28 8.53
C LEU A 280 -19.73 4.80 7.10
N ILE A 281 -20.71 4.05 6.56
CA ILE A 281 -20.62 3.44 5.24
C ILE A 281 -21.15 4.42 4.21
N ILE A 282 -20.31 4.77 3.25
CA ILE A 282 -20.63 5.67 2.16
C ILE A 282 -21.00 4.86 0.92
N PRO A 283 -22.18 5.10 0.32
CA PRO A 283 -22.57 4.45 -0.92
C PRO A 283 -21.61 4.77 -2.08
N ALA A 284 -21.19 3.75 -2.84
CA ALA A 284 -20.24 3.91 -3.94
C ALA A 284 -20.78 4.67 -5.18
N ASN A 285 -22.10 4.86 -5.25
CA ASN A 285 -22.77 5.69 -6.25
C ASN A 285 -22.88 7.18 -5.86
N SER A 286 -22.31 7.58 -4.73
CA SER A 286 -22.32 8.98 -4.28
C SER A 286 -21.44 9.85 -5.18
N SER A 287 -21.94 11.00 -5.64
CA SER A 287 -21.10 11.99 -6.34
C SER A 287 -20.01 12.55 -5.43
N ALA A 288 -18.99 13.23 -6.00
CA ALA A 288 -17.91 13.79 -5.19
C ALA A 288 -18.45 14.80 -4.15
N SER A 289 -19.44 15.62 -4.54
CA SER A 289 -20.07 16.55 -3.59
C SER A 289 -20.84 15.83 -2.48
N SER A 290 -21.58 14.75 -2.81
CA SER A 290 -22.30 13.97 -1.81
C SER A 290 -21.33 13.30 -0.84
N LEU A 291 -20.21 12.79 -1.33
CA LEU A 291 -19.14 12.24 -0.50
C LEU A 291 -18.59 13.29 0.48
N ILE A 292 -18.32 14.52 0.00
CA ILE A 292 -17.85 15.61 0.87
C ILE A 292 -18.89 15.96 1.94
N SER A 293 -20.17 16.09 1.58
CA SER A 293 -21.23 16.36 2.56
C SER A 293 -21.34 15.25 3.61
N ILE A 294 -21.29 13.98 3.19
CA ILE A 294 -21.31 12.85 4.12
C ILE A 294 -20.08 12.88 5.04
N LEU A 295 -18.89 13.13 4.50
CA LEU A 295 -17.67 13.20 5.32
C LEU A 295 -17.73 14.37 6.30
N HIS A 296 -18.20 15.54 5.89
CA HIS A 296 -18.39 16.68 6.78
C HIS A 296 -19.33 16.35 7.95
N ASP A 297 -20.47 15.70 7.68
CA ASP A 297 -21.43 15.26 8.69
C ASP A 297 -20.86 14.18 9.64
N ASN A 298 -19.85 13.43 9.18
CA ASN A 298 -19.17 12.37 9.91
C ASN A 298 -17.78 12.77 10.43
N ASP A 299 -17.51 14.05 10.63
CA ASP A 299 -16.26 14.55 11.21
C ASP A 299 -15.01 14.11 10.40
N GLY A 300 -15.15 14.01 9.07
CA GLY A 300 -14.14 13.57 8.12
C GLY A 300 -13.96 12.05 8.02
N ILE A 301 -14.75 11.25 8.75
CA ILE A 301 -14.57 9.79 8.83
C ILE A 301 -15.53 9.08 7.88
N GLY A 302 -15.06 8.09 7.12
CA GLY A 302 -15.95 7.30 6.27
C GLY A 302 -15.31 6.05 5.66
N LEU A 303 -16.15 5.08 5.34
CA LEU A 303 -15.78 3.84 4.65
C LEU A 303 -16.51 3.78 3.31
N LEU A 304 -15.75 3.80 2.22
CA LEU A 304 -16.25 3.45 0.91
C LEU A 304 -16.10 1.94 0.72
N PHE A 305 -17.20 1.22 0.69
CA PHE A 305 -17.19 -0.24 0.55
C PHE A 305 -18.06 -0.66 -0.62
N GLU A 306 -17.47 -1.39 -1.58
CA GLU A 306 -18.23 -1.93 -2.72
C GLU A 306 -17.60 -3.21 -3.28
N THR A 307 -18.38 -4.27 -3.40
CA THR A 307 -17.93 -5.54 -3.99
C THR A 307 -18.14 -5.62 -5.49
N GLU A 308 -18.93 -4.71 -6.04
CA GLU A 308 -19.17 -4.57 -7.47
C GLU A 308 -18.51 -3.29 -8.00
N GLY A 309 -17.26 -3.43 -8.45
CA GLY A 309 -16.45 -2.33 -8.96
C GLY A 309 -17.08 -1.52 -10.11
N ASP A 310 -18.12 -2.03 -10.80
CA ASP A 310 -18.84 -1.30 -11.85
C ASP A 310 -19.49 -0.02 -11.33
N THR A 311 -20.15 -0.07 -10.16
CA THR A 311 -20.85 1.09 -9.59
C THR A 311 -19.88 2.22 -9.31
N LEU A 312 -18.74 1.92 -8.67
CA LEU A 312 -17.74 2.94 -8.40
C LEU A 312 -17.02 3.40 -9.68
N SER A 313 -16.76 2.49 -10.61
CA SER A 313 -16.13 2.83 -11.91
C SER A 313 -16.99 3.82 -12.70
N GLN A 314 -18.32 3.65 -12.67
CA GLN A 314 -19.26 4.59 -13.27
C GLN A 314 -19.21 5.96 -12.59
N THR A 315 -19.20 6.01 -11.26
CA THR A 315 -19.09 7.25 -10.48
C THR A 315 -17.77 7.99 -10.78
N LEU A 316 -16.64 7.29 -10.85
CA LEU A 316 -15.36 7.89 -11.21
C LEU A 316 -15.35 8.43 -12.65
N LYS A 317 -15.96 7.69 -13.58
CA LYS A 317 -16.07 8.09 -14.98
C LYS A 317 -16.94 9.34 -15.14
N SER A 318 -18.05 9.46 -14.41
CA SER A 318 -18.93 10.62 -14.51
C SER A 318 -18.33 11.88 -13.88
N GLU A 319 -17.56 11.74 -12.80
CA GLU A 319 -17.06 12.87 -12.01
C GLU A 319 -15.70 13.44 -12.50
N HIS A 320 -15.18 12.97 -13.65
CA HIS A 320 -14.04 13.52 -14.41
C HIS A 320 -12.93 14.14 -13.53
N GLY A 321 -12.22 13.31 -12.76
CA GLY A 321 -11.05 13.73 -11.98
C GLY A 321 -11.32 14.27 -10.57
N ASN A 322 -12.52 14.81 -10.30
CA ASN A 322 -12.85 15.38 -8.98
C ASN A 322 -12.85 14.32 -7.87
N TYR A 323 -13.38 13.14 -8.17
CA TYR A 323 -13.45 12.06 -7.18
C TYR A 323 -12.09 11.40 -6.93
N SER A 324 -11.26 11.27 -7.96
CA SER A 324 -9.86 10.80 -7.82
C SER A 324 -9.03 11.77 -6.98
N ASP A 325 -9.18 13.08 -7.21
CA ASP A 325 -8.53 14.11 -6.38
C ASP A 325 -8.93 14.00 -4.90
N LEU A 326 -10.23 13.85 -4.64
CA LEU A 326 -10.76 13.66 -3.29
C LEU A 326 -10.15 12.45 -2.60
N LEU A 327 -10.11 11.29 -3.26
CA LEU A 327 -9.51 10.08 -2.71
C LEU A 327 -8.01 10.23 -2.42
N ARG A 328 -7.26 10.93 -3.29
CA ARG A 328 -5.82 11.17 -3.05
C ARG A 328 -5.57 12.09 -1.85
N LYS A 329 -6.37 13.16 -1.72
CA LYS A 329 -6.32 14.05 -0.55
C LYS A 329 -6.73 13.33 0.72
N ALA A 330 -7.80 12.54 0.66
CA ALA A 330 -8.29 11.75 1.78
C ALA A 330 -7.25 10.73 2.28
N PHE A 331 -6.52 10.09 1.37
CA PHE A 331 -5.44 9.16 1.73
C PHE A 331 -4.28 9.83 2.47
N HIS A 332 -3.93 11.07 2.11
CA HIS A 332 -2.89 11.84 2.81
C HIS A 332 -3.42 12.66 3.98
N HIS A 333 -4.71 12.55 4.30
CA HIS A 333 -5.37 13.36 5.32
C HIS A 333 -5.23 14.87 5.07
N GLU A 334 -5.18 15.26 3.80
CA GLU A 334 -5.13 16.65 3.37
C GLU A 334 -6.51 17.29 3.42
N THR A 335 -6.56 18.59 3.70
CA THR A 335 -7.81 19.33 3.78
C THR A 335 -8.61 19.24 2.47
N ILE A 336 -9.89 18.89 2.59
CA ILE A 336 -10.84 18.87 1.47
C ILE A 336 -11.83 20.01 1.69
N SER A 337 -11.87 20.95 0.74
CA SER A 337 -12.79 22.09 0.77
C SER A 337 -13.71 22.06 -0.45
N MET A 338 -14.98 22.38 -0.26
CA MET A 338 -15.98 22.53 -1.32
C MET A 338 -16.79 23.80 -1.11
N SER A 339 -16.99 24.57 -2.18
CA SER A 339 -17.90 25.72 -2.18
C SER A 339 -18.99 25.55 -3.23
N ARG A 340 -20.25 25.65 -2.82
CA ARG A 340 -21.40 25.57 -3.73
C ARG A 340 -22.04 26.94 -3.90
N ARG A 341 -22.00 27.48 -5.13
CA ARG A 341 -22.54 28.81 -5.46
C ARG A 341 -24.05 28.96 -5.22
N LYS A 342 -24.82 27.87 -5.36
CA LYS A 342 -26.29 27.88 -5.31
C LYS A 342 -26.83 28.08 -3.89
N ASP A 343 -26.18 27.45 -2.91
CA ASP A 343 -26.61 27.43 -1.51
C ASP A 343 -25.68 28.26 -0.59
N ARG A 344 -24.65 28.91 -1.16
CA ARG A 344 -23.55 29.59 -0.44
C ARG A 344 -22.92 28.71 0.64
N GLU A 345 -22.93 27.41 0.41
CA GLU A 345 -22.41 26.41 1.34
C GLU A 345 -20.90 26.30 1.13
N TYR A 346 -20.15 26.43 2.23
CA TYR A 346 -18.72 26.21 2.27
C TYR A 346 -18.46 25.08 3.28
N LEU A 347 -17.99 23.95 2.79
CA LEU A 347 -17.63 22.79 3.59
C LEU A 347 -16.11 22.64 3.58
N GLU A 348 -15.53 22.39 4.75
CA GLU A 348 -14.10 22.17 4.93
C GLU A 348 -13.89 20.99 5.87
N ILE A 349 -13.02 20.07 5.47
CA ILE A 349 -12.70 18.85 6.21
C ILE A 349 -11.18 18.81 6.36
N ASP A 350 -10.66 19.13 7.54
CA ASP A 350 -9.21 19.33 7.74
C ASP A 350 -8.40 18.05 7.64
N ASN A 351 -8.91 16.95 8.22
CA ASN A 351 -8.19 15.68 8.35
C ASN A 351 -9.11 14.52 7.96
N PRO A 352 -9.46 14.38 6.67
CA PRO A 352 -10.29 13.27 6.21
C PRO A 352 -9.62 11.93 6.52
N ARG A 353 -10.42 11.00 7.06
CA ARG A 353 -10.03 9.64 7.45
C ARG A 353 -10.94 8.66 6.74
N VAL A 354 -10.68 8.51 5.45
CA VAL A 354 -11.46 7.65 4.58
C VAL A 354 -10.75 6.34 4.39
N SER A 355 -11.45 5.22 4.57
CA SER A 355 -10.97 3.91 4.12
C SER A 355 -11.74 3.46 2.90
N VAL A 356 -11.10 2.70 2.02
CA VAL A 356 -11.71 2.25 0.77
C VAL A 356 -11.48 0.75 0.65
N VAL A 357 -12.55 -0.02 0.48
CA VAL A 357 -12.48 -1.46 0.25
C VAL A 357 -13.34 -1.81 -0.94
N LEU A 358 -12.69 -2.25 -2.01
CA LEU A 358 -13.32 -2.51 -3.30
C LEU A 358 -13.03 -3.93 -3.76
N ALA A 359 -13.97 -4.50 -4.50
CA ALA A 359 -13.75 -5.72 -5.26
C ALA A 359 -14.18 -5.51 -6.72
N GLY A 360 -13.45 -6.13 -7.65
CA GLY A 360 -13.80 -6.01 -9.05
C GLY A 360 -12.95 -6.87 -9.97
N THR A 361 -13.32 -6.87 -11.25
CA THR A 361 -12.56 -7.52 -12.31
C THR A 361 -11.34 -6.66 -12.71
N PRO A 362 -10.32 -7.26 -13.36
CA PRO A 362 -9.19 -6.49 -13.88
C PRO A 362 -9.60 -5.34 -14.82
N GLU A 363 -10.67 -5.52 -15.59
CA GLU A 363 -11.19 -4.48 -16.48
C GLU A 363 -11.80 -3.30 -15.71
N GLN A 364 -12.48 -3.55 -14.59
CA GLN A 364 -13.01 -2.49 -13.73
C GLN A 364 -11.91 -1.61 -13.12
N ILE A 365 -10.73 -2.19 -12.81
CA ILE A 365 -9.58 -1.41 -12.33
C ILE A 365 -9.12 -0.39 -13.38
N ARG A 366 -9.06 -0.79 -14.65
CA ARG A 366 -8.68 0.13 -15.74
C ARG A 366 -9.68 1.27 -15.91
N HIS A 367 -10.94 1.05 -15.59
CA HIS A 367 -11.95 2.10 -15.57
C HIS A 367 -11.84 2.99 -14.33
N LEU A 368 -11.54 2.39 -13.17
CA LEU A 368 -11.36 3.11 -11.91
C LEU A 368 -10.11 4.00 -11.93
N ILE A 369 -9.01 3.47 -12.47
CA ILE A 369 -7.69 4.08 -12.50
C ILE A 369 -7.20 4.01 -13.96
N PRO A 370 -7.69 4.92 -14.82
CA PRO A 370 -7.36 4.91 -16.24
C PRO A 370 -5.89 5.23 -16.53
N ASP A 371 -5.24 5.91 -15.59
CA ASP A 371 -3.86 6.33 -15.69
C ASP A 371 -3.15 6.11 -14.35
N ALA A 372 -2.00 5.43 -14.42
CA ALA A 372 -1.14 5.18 -13.27
C ALA A 372 -0.37 6.45 -12.84
N GLU A 373 -0.21 7.43 -13.74
CA GLU A 373 0.58 8.65 -13.49
C GLU A 373 -0.10 9.62 -12.52
N ASN A 374 -1.43 9.51 -12.32
CA ASN A 374 -2.15 10.39 -11.39
C ASN A 374 -1.90 10.07 -9.89
N GLY A 375 -1.19 8.96 -9.62
CA GLY A 375 -0.80 8.51 -8.28
C GLY A 375 -1.90 7.83 -7.47
N LEU A 376 -3.15 7.73 -7.94
CA LEU A 376 -4.20 7.01 -7.20
C LEU A 376 -3.84 5.51 -7.10
N LEU A 377 -3.26 4.94 -8.16
CA LEU A 377 -2.84 3.54 -8.20
C LEU A 377 -1.92 3.17 -7.04
N SER A 378 -0.92 4.00 -6.73
CA SER A 378 0.07 3.70 -5.69
C SER A 378 -0.47 3.77 -4.26
N ARG A 379 -1.70 4.25 -4.08
CA ARG A 379 -2.38 4.34 -2.77
C ARG A 379 -3.20 3.09 -2.47
N PHE A 380 -3.51 2.27 -3.46
CA PHE A 380 -4.26 1.03 -3.30
C PHE A 380 -3.34 -0.17 -3.06
N ILE A 381 -3.73 -0.99 -2.09
CA ILE A 381 -3.27 -2.37 -1.95
C ILE A 381 -4.07 -3.21 -2.93
N PHE A 382 -3.40 -3.95 -3.81
CA PHE A 382 -4.03 -4.88 -4.74
C PHE A 382 -3.80 -6.31 -4.29
N TYR A 383 -4.87 -7.09 -4.20
CA TYR A 383 -4.79 -8.54 -3.99
C TYR A 383 -5.53 -9.23 -5.11
N PHE A 384 -4.86 -10.14 -5.81
CA PHE A 384 -5.42 -10.82 -6.97
C PHE A 384 -5.79 -12.26 -6.59
N ILE A 385 -7.05 -12.63 -6.81
CA ILE A 385 -7.55 -13.99 -6.59
C ILE A 385 -7.35 -14.79 -7.88
N PRO A 386 -6.56 -15.88 -7.86
CA PRO A 386 -6.31 -16.69 -9.04
C PRO A 386 -7.58 -17.40 -9.53
N PHE A 387 -7.75 -17.44 -10.86
CA PHE A 387 -8.80 -18.16 -11.53
C PHE A 387 -8.62 -19.67 -11.37
N ARG A 388 -9.62 -20.32 -10.78
CA ARG A 388 -9.69 -21.76 -10.63
C ARG A 388 -10.92 -22.27 -11.37
N ARG A 389 -10.70 -23.20 -12.31
CA ARG A 389 -11.78 -23.87 -13.03
C ARG A 389 -12.55 -24.78 -12.07
N GLY A 390 -13.85 -24.53 -11.91
CA GLY A 390 -14.76 -25.38 -11.14
C GLY A 390 -15.94 -24.57 -10.62
N ILE A 391 -17.15 -25.14 -10.67
CA ILE A 391 -18.31 -24.57 -9.97
C ILE A 391 -18.21 -25.05 -8.53
N ARG A 392 -18.12 -24.12 -7.57
CA ARG A 392 -18.25 -24.45 -6.15
C ARG A 392 -19.65 -25.00 -5.92
N ASP A 393 -19.75 -26.17 -5.27
CA ASP A 393 -21.03 -26.69 -4.82
C ASP A 393 -21.56 -25.83 -3.66
N VAL A 394 -22.52 -24.96 -3.97
CA VAL A 394 -23.19 -24.07 -3.01
C VAL A 394 -24.29 -24.78 -2.22
N PHE A 395 -24.59 -26.05 -2.56
CA PHE A 395 -25.56 -26.91 -1.87
C PHE A 395 -24.87 -27.96 -1.00
N ALA A 396 -23.55 -27.88 -0.80
CA ALA A 396 -22.79 -28.83 0.01
C ALA A 396 -23.17 -28.82 1.51
N THR A 397 -24.09 -27.94 1.96
CA THR A 397 -24.52 -27.85 3.35
C THR A 397 -26.02 -27.51 3.43
N ASP A 398 -26.83 -28.47 3.87
CA ASP A 398 -28.29 -28.29 4.09
C ASP A 398 -28.64 -27.80 5.51
N ASP A 399 -27.63 -27.61 6.36
CA ASP A 399 -27.78 -27.21 7.75
C ASP A 399 -27.83 -25.69 7.87
N VAL A 400 -29.03 -25.14 8.12
CA VAL A 400 -29.27 -23.70 8.29
C VAL A 400 -28.42 -23.10 9.44
N THR A 401 -28.04 -23.90 10.44
CA THR A 401 -27.19 -23.43 11.54
C THR A 401 -25.72 -23.28 11.14
N ARG A 402 -25.34 -23.80 9.98
CA ARG A 402 -24.02 -23.66 9.34
C ARG A 402 -24.04 -22.72 8.13
N SER A 403 -25.19 -22.12 7.83
CA SER A 403 -25.30 -21.06 6.82
C SER A 403 -24.55 -19.83 7.31
N LYS A 404 -23.70 -19.26 6.44
CA LYS A 404 -22.88 -18.08 6.73
C LYS A 404 -23.70 -16.82 6.91
#